data_AF-A0A2A4JGU3-F1
#
_entry.id   AF-A0A2A4JGU3-F1
#
_cell.length_a   1.000
_cell.length_b   1.000
_cell.length_c   1.000
_cell.angle_alpha   90.00
_cell.angle_beta   90.00
_cell.angle_gamma   90.00
#
_symmetry.space_group_name_H-M   'P 1'
#
loop_
_entity.id
_entity.type
_entity.pdbx_description
1 polymer ?
#
loop_
_entity_poly.entity_id
_entity_poly.type
_entity_poly.pdbx_seq_one_letter_code
_entity_poly.pdbx_strand_id
1 'polypeptide(L)'
;MVSVQTIATIVVKTFKIVLNIVILVLYRTGYNGEFLGVGGTWNLNEEKNPDAEIVASGVIVGYLIYTLVQIVTFLFGTTEHKRALSEIVMNFVGVFLWIAVGAVALHYWGGYQGEHQYQFVFAEKQVGLAVGALCVINGAVYLLDTALSVIHFTKEIKEFLCDVDVETAKIAPLTETVSEYGGGARVVWAMSAGDREAEAQAKKGDEAASNDRDSRAAAALKQYWCVGLRALELIIAVIAIGLIVGALYSPQVVQSDQRHIAVIYSAYSSYIIITGVLIIARLFGESPGWRTSIGFSVLGVIMFTAAAAVIFYDWHRSYYTNLRPNKQAYDLLIASGVFAVIEVVVFLVHAFITFREDADY
;
A
#
# COMPACT_ATOMS: atom_id res chain seq x y z
N MET A 1 0.11 -19.82 -24.77
CA MET A 1 1.45 -20.35 -24.42
C MET A 1 2.07 -19.39 -23.43
N VAL A 2 2.72 -19.86 -22.36
CA VAL A 2 3.33 -18.97 -21.35
C VAL A 2 4.51 -18.24 -21.99
N SER A 3 4.49 -16.91 -22.01
CA SER A 3 5.59 -16.10 -22.53
C SER A 3 6.82 -16.26 -21.64
N VAL A 4 8.02 -16.29 -22.25
CA VAL A 4 9.31 -16.27 -21.54
C VAL A 4 9.38 -15.10 -20.55
N GLN A 5 8.70 -14.00 -20.87
CA GLN A 5 8.63 -12.80 -20.04
C GLN A 5 7.88 -13.07 -18.72
N THR A 6 6.74 -13.75 -18.79
CA THR A 6 5.96 -14.13 -17.60
C THR A 6 6.78 -15.03 -16.67
N ILE A 7 7.55 -15.96 -17.24
CA ILE A 7 8.44 -16.84 -16.48
C ILE A 7 9.54 -16.01 -15.80
N ALA A 8 10.16 -15.07 -16.52
CA ALA A 8 11.21 -14.21 -15.97
C ALA A 8 10.72 -13.37 -14.78
N THR A 9 9.54 -12.74 -14.89
CA THR A 9 8.94 -11.95 -13.82
C THR A 9 8.61 -12.81 -12.59
N ILE A 10 8.08 -14.02 -12.78
CA ILE A 10 7.81 -14.96 -11.68
C ILE A 10 9.11 -15.35 -10.96
N VAL A 11 10.18 -15.63 -11.70
CA VAL A 11 11.48 -15.99 -11.13
C VAL A 11 12.04 -14.84 -10.30
N VAL A 12 12.00 -13.59 -10.80
CA VAL A 12 12.46 -12.41 -10.06
C VAL A 12 11.64 -12.20 -8.78
N LYS A 13 10.31 -12.33 -8.84
CA LYS A 13 9.44 -12.21 -7.66
C LYS A 13 9.71 -13.32 -6.63
N THR A 14 9.94 -14.54 -7.09
CA THR A 14 10.30 -15.66 -6.20
C THR A 14 11.63 -15.39 -5.50
N PHE A 15 12.63 -14.90 -6.23
CA PHE A 15 13.91 -14.51 -5.65
C PHE A 15 13.77 -13.39 -4.60
N LYS A 16 12.94 -12.36 -4.88
CA LYS A 16 12.62 -11.30 -3.90
C LYS A 16 12.02 -11.86 -2.62
N ILE A 17 11.08 -12.81 -2.71
CA ILE A 17 10.47 -13.44 -1.53
C ILE A 17 11.52 -14.19 -0.72
N VAL A 18 12.34 -15.03 -1.36
CA VAL A 18 13.39 -15.79 -0.67
C VAL A 18 14.34 -14.85 0.06
N LEU A 19 14.81 -13.80 -0.62
CA LEU A 19 15.72 -12.83 -0.03
C LEU A 19 15.07 -12.06 1.12
N ASN A 20 13.80 -11.64 0.98
CA ASN A 20 13.05 -10.97 2.03
C ASN A 20 12.83 -11.89 3.26
N ILE A 21 12.52 -13.17 3.06
CA ILE A 21 12.41 -14.14 4.16
C ILE A 21 13.74 -14.28 4.92
N VAL A 22 14.86 -14.35 4.21
CA VAL A 22 16.19 -14.39 4.85
C VAL A 22 16.43 -13.13 5.67
N ILE A 23 16.15 -11.94 5.11
CA ILE A 23 16.25 -10.67 5.83
C ILE A 23 15.36 -10.68 7.08
N LEU A 24 14.10 -11.11 6.97
CA LEU A 24 13.16 -11.14 8.08
C LEU A 24 13.63 -12.06 9.21
N VAL A 25 14.19 -13.24 8.89
CA VAL A 25 14.73 -14.17 9.90
C VAL A 25 15.90 -13.53 10.64
N LEU A 26 16.86 -12.94 9.91
CA LEU A 26 18.01 -12.26 10.52
C LEU A 26 17.60 -11.03 11.33
N TYR A 27 16.69 -10.22 10.80
CA TYR A 27 16.09 -9.07 11.49
C TYR A 27 15.43 -9.49 12.81
N ARG A 28 14.78 -10.66 12.84
CA ARG A 28 13.97 -11.11 13.98
C ARG A 28 14.74 -11.90 15.04
N THR A 29 15.79 -12.61 14.65
CA THR A 29 16.52 -13.58 15.50
C THR A 29 18.03 -13.39 15.50
N GLY A 30 18.54 -12.34 14.86
CA GLY A 30 19.96 -12.10 14.66
C GLY A 30 20.76 -11.67 15.88
N TYR A 31 20.09 -11.34 17.00
CA TYR A 31 20.74 -10.93 18.24
C TYR A 31 20.74 -12.09 19.24
N ASN A 32 21.64 -13.07 19.05
CA ASN A 32 21.70 -14.28 19.88
C ASN A 32 20.36 -15.03 20.01
N GLY A 33 19.54 -15.03 18.95
CA GLY A 33 18.19 -15.62 18.96
C GLY A 33 17.08 -14.65 19.35
N GLU A 34 17.42 -13.43 19.76
CA GLU A 34 16.48 -12.35 20.06
C GLU A 34 16.39 -11.32 18.92
N PHE A 35 15.53 -10.32 19.12
CA PHE A 35 15.24 -9.28 18.15
C PHE A 35 16.48 -8.41 17.89
N LEU A 36 16.88 -8.31 16.62
CA LEU A 36 18.05 -7.54 16.21
C LEU A 36 17.71 -6.08 15.95
N GLY A 37 16.72 -5.82 15.10
CA GLY A 37 16.38 -4.46 14.68
C GLY A 37 17.31 -3.88 13.61
N VAL A 38 16.91 -2.73 13.07
CA VAL A 38 17.62 -1.91 12.07
C VAL A 38 18.01 -0.53 12.65
N GLY A 39 17.48 -0.15 13.81
CA GLY A 39 17.83 1.11 14.48
C GLY A 39 17.63 1.05 16.00
N GLY A 40 18.65 1.53 16.72
CA GLY A 40 18.64 1.63 18.18
C GLY A 40 19.72 2.58 18.67
N THR A 41 19.94 2.63 19.98
CA THR A 41 21.02 3.43 20.60
C THR A 41 22.30 2.59 20.66
N TRP A 42 23.38 3.00 19.99
CA TRP A 42 24.72 2.42 20.16
C TRP A 42 25.62 3.31 21.04
N ASN A 43 25.13 4.50 21.41
CA ASN A 43 25.79 5.46 22.26
C ASN A 43 24.89 5.81 23.45
N LEU A 44 25.46 5.96 24.65
CA LEU A 44 24.75 6.33 25.88
C LEU A 44 24.07 7.72 25.80
N ASN A 45 24.41 8.52 24.79
CA ASN A 45 23.91 9.88 24.57
C ASN A 45 22.85 10.03 23.47
N GLU A 46 22.45 8.96 22.78
CA GLU A 46 21.36 9.05 21.80
C GLU A 46 20.02 8.66 22.45
N GLU A 47 18.97 9.44 22.20
CA GLU A 47 17.62 9.09 22.64
C GLU A 47 17.07 7.93 21.79
N LYS A 48 16.44 6.94 22.42
CA LYS A 48 15.79 5.82 21.72
C LYS A 48 14.66 6.36 20.85
N ASN A 49 14.85 6.33 19.54
CA ASN A 49 13.82 6.72 18.58
C ASN A 49 13.21 5.47 17.90
N PRO A 50 11.89 5.20 18.06
CA PRO A 50 11.21 4.08 17.40
C PRO A 50 11.08 4.23 15.86
N ASP A 51 11.33 5.41 15.30
CA ASP A 51 11.06 5.73 13.90
C ASP A 51 11.76 4.78 12.91
N ALA A 52 13.03 4.43 13.16
CA ALA A 52 13.79 3.56 12.28
C ALA A 52 13.20 2.14 12.21
N GLU A 53 12.73 1.62 13.35
CA GLU A 53 12.10 0.29 13.42
C GLU A 53 10.73 0.27 12.76
N ILE A 54 9.97 1.35 12.88
CA ILE A 54 8.67 1.49 12.21
C ILE A 54 8.85 1.42 10.70
N VAL A 55 9.80 2.18 10.16
CA VAL A 55 10.07 2.16 8.71
C VAL A 55 10.61 0.80 8.27
N ALA A 56 11.60 0.24 8.99
CA ALA A 56 12.21 -1.03 8.62
C ALA A 56 11.22 -2.19 8.63
N SER A 57 10.42 -2.33 9.69
CA SER A 57 9.40 -3.38 9.80
C SER A 57 8.34 -3.27 8.70
N GLY A 58 7.92 -2.05 8.35
CA GLY A 58 6.98 -1.80 7.26
C GLY A 58 7.50 -2.17 5.90
N VAL A 59 8.76 -1.87 5.63
CA VAL A 59 9.41 -2.25 4.36
C VAL A 59 9.57 -3.77 4.28
N ILE A 60 10.13 -4.41 5.31
CA ILE A 60 10.38 -5.85 5.28
C ILE A 60 9.06 -6.62 5.14
N VAL A 61 8.10 -6.37 6.04
CA VAL A 61 6.82 -7.11 6.08
C VAL A 61 5.87 -6.66 4.98
N GLY A 62 5.80 -5.36 4.67
CA GLY A 62 4.89 -4.85 3.64
C GLY A 62 5.26 -5.30 2.24
N TYR A 63 6.55 -5.30 1.88
CA TYR A 63 6.98 -5.84 0.60
C TYR A 63 6.86 -7.37 0.54
N LEU A 64 6.93 -8.07 1.67
CA LEU A 64 6.65 -9.50 1.75
C LEU A 64 5.17 -9.77 1.44
N ILE A 65 4.26 -9.10 2.16
CA ILE A 65 2.81 -9.19 1.96
C ILE A 65 2.46 -8.87 0.50
N TYR A 66 2.99 -7.77 -0.02
CA TYR A 66 2.71 -7.35 -1.39
C TYR A 66 3.15 -8.36 -2.44
N THR A 67 4.39 -8.85 -2.34
CA THR A 67 4.91 -9.80 -3.32
C THR A 67 4.19 -11.16 -3.22
N LEU A 68 3.77 -11.57 -2.01
CA LEU A 68 2.96 -12.78 -1.79
C LEU A 68 1.58 -12.65 -2.44
N VAL A 69 0.84 -11.55 -2.19
CA VAL A 69 -0.49 -11.33 -2.79
C VAL A 69 -0.40 -11.33 -4.31
N GLN A 70 0.64 -10.70 -4.87
CA GLN A 70 0.88 -10.73 -6.31
C GLN A 70 1.09 -12.15 -6.82
N ILE A 71 2.03 -12.91 -6.25
CA ILE A 71 2.31 -14.29 -6.70
C ILE A 71 1.06 -15.18 -6.59
N VAL A 72 0.34 -15.11 -5.47
CA VAL A 72 -0.92 -15.85 -5.30
C VAL A 72 -1.91 -15.47 -6.40
N THR A 73 -2.06 -14.18 -6.69
CA THR A 73 -2.97 -13.73 -7.74
C THR A 73 -2.51 -14.17 -9.14
N PHE A 74 -1.20 -14.22 -9.40
CA PHE A 74 -0.65 -14.80 -10.63
C PHE A 74 -0.96 -16.30 -10.77
N LEU A 75 -0.95 -17.06 -9.66
CA LEU A 75 -1.23 -18.51 -9.69
C LEU A 75 -2.72 -18.83 -9.88
N PHE A 76 -3.62 -17.99 -9.36
CA PHE A 76 -5.08 -18.20 -9.48
C PHE A 76 -5.72 -17.42 -10.64
N GLY A 77 -5.03 -16.44 -11.22
CA GLY A 77 -5.48 -15.56 -12.32
C GLY A 77 -5.33 -16.15 -13.73
N THR A 78 -6.07 -15.58 -14.69
CA THR A 78 -5.74 -15.73 -16.12
C THR A 78 -4.44 -14.99 -16.39
N THR A 79 -3.49 -15.61 -17.10
CA THR A 79 -2.15 -15.07 -17.42
C THR A 79 -2.15 -13.82 -18.31
N GLU A 80 -3.30 -13.22 -18.56
CA GLU A 80 -3.39 -11.93 -19.23
C GLU A 80 -2.75 -10.90 -18.29
N HIS A 81 -1.55 -10.47 -18.66
CA HIS A 81 -0.82 -9.38 -18.04
C HIS A 81 -1.68 -8.12 -18.09
N LYS A 82 -2.63 -7.97 -17.18
CA LYS A 82 -3.12 -6.64 -16.80
C LYS A 82 -1.97 -5.99 -16.04
N ARG A 83 -1.17 -5.29 -16.84
CA ARG A 83 0.07 -4.57 -16.57
C ARG A 83 -0.16 -3.55 -15.47
N ALA A 84 -0.18 -4.02 -14.23
CA ALA A 84 -0.46 -3.16 -13.12
C ALA A 84 0.66 -2.10 -13.00
N LEU A 85 0.39 -0.86 -13.37
CA LEU A 85 1.16 0.32 -13.03
C LEU A 85 1.42 0.33 -11.51
N SER A 86 0.50 -0.23 -10.71
CA SER A 86 0.73 -0.50 -9.29
C SER A 86 1.98 -1.33 -9.00
N GLU A 87 2.35 -2.28 -9.86
CA GLU A 87 3.58 -3.08 -9.76
C GLU A 87 4.82 -2.23 -10.08
N ILE A 88 4.76 -1.42 -11.14
CA ILE A 88 5.86 -0.50 -11.49
C ILE A 88 6.08 0.51 -10.36
N VAL A 89 5.01 1.13 -9.86
CA VAL A 89 5.08 2.11 -8.76
C VAL A 89 5.58 1.44 -7.49
N MET A 90 5.05 0.27 -7.12
CA MET A 90 5.52 -0.43 -5.91
C MET A 90 6.99 -0.80 -6.03
N ASN A 91 7.42 -1.31 -7.19
CA ASN A 91 8.80 -1.69 -7.41
C ASN A 91 9.73 -0.47 -7.34
N PHE A 92 9.33 0.65 -7.96
CA PHE A 92 10.08 1.90 -7.94
C PHE A 92 10.20 2.48 -6.53
N VAL A 93 9.10 2.59 -5.79
CA VAL A 93 9.11 3.00 -4.37
C VAL A 93 9.97 2.03 -3.55
N GLY A 94 9.95 0.75 -3.90
CA GLY A 94 10.73 -0.31 -3.25
C GLY A 94 12.22 -0.10 -3.36
N VAL A 95 12.71 0.40 -4.49
CA VAL A 95 14.14 0.74 -4.65
C VAL A 95 14.58 1.69 -3.54
N PHE A 96 13.87 2.79 -3.36
CA PHE A 96 14.24 3.81 -2.38
C PHE A 96 14.09 3.33 -0.94
N LEU A 97 12.97 2.65 -0.65
CA LEU A 97 12.69 2.18 0.71
C LEU A 97 13.66 1.08 1.17
N TRP A 98 13.96 0.10 0.32
CA TRP A 98 14.93 -0.96 0.65
C TRP A 98 16.35 -0.41 0.81
N ILE A 99 16.77 0.52 -0.05
CA ILE A 99 18.07 1.17 0.06
C ILE A 99 18.14 2.03 1.33
N ALA A 100 17.09 2.78 1.66
CA ALA A 100 17.06 3.60 2.88
C ALA A 100 17.18 2.74 4.14
N VAL A 101 16.38 1.67 4.26
CA VAL A 101 16.45 0.73 5.39
C VAL A 101 17.82 0.05 5.46
N GLY A 102 18.39 -0.35 4.32
CA GLY A 102 19.74 -0.92 4.24
C GLY A 102 20.82 0.07 4.67
N ALA A 103 20.73 1.33 4.26
CA ALA A 103 21.66 2.39 4.64
C ALA A 103 21.59 2.69 6.15
N VAL A 104 20.39 2.77 6.73
CA VAL A 104 20.20 2.95 8.18
C VAL A 104 20.79 1.78 8.95
N ALA A 105 20.52 0.53 8.53
CA ALA A 105 21.10 -0.67 9.14
C ALA A 105 22.63 -0.65 9.09
N LEU A 106 23.23 -0.36 7.93
CA LEU A 106 24.67 -0.32 7.76
C LEU A 106 25.32 0.79 8.58
N HIS A 107 24.69 1.96 8.66
CA HIS A 107 25.15 3.07 9.48
C HIS A 107 25.14 2.69 10.97
N TYR A 108 24.01 2.16 11.46
CA TYR A 108 23.84 1.76 12.85
C TYR A 108 24.81 0.63 13.25
N TRP A 109 24.76 -0.50 12.54
CA TRP A 109 25.58 -1.67 12.85
C TRP A 109 27.06 -1.47 12.51
N GLY A 110 27.40 -0.57 11.58
CA GLY A 110 28.78 -0.15 11.34
C GLY A 110 29.41 0.54 12.56
N GLY A 111 28.66 1.46 13.18
CA GLY A 111 29.05 2.17 14.40
C GLY A 111 28.93 1.37 15.70
N TYR A 112 28.16 0.27 15.69
CA TYR A 112 27.89 -0.53 16.90
C TYR A 112 29.17 -0.98 17.63
N GLN A 113 29.22 -0.69 18.93
CA GLN A 113 30.21 -1.16 19.90
C GLN A 113 29.47 -1.92 21.00
N GLY A 114 29.79 -3.20 21.21
CA GLY A 114 29.17 -4.00 22.25
C GLY A 114 29.55 -3.55 23.67
N GLU A 115 28.74 -3.93 24.66
CA GLU A 115 28.93 -3.57 26.08
C GLU A 115 30.21 -4.15 26.71
N HIS A 116 30.79 -5.18 26.09
CA HIS A 116 32.08 -5.74 26.48
C HIS A 116 33.20 -4.98 25.80
N GLN A 117 33.61 -3.88 26.43
CA GLN A 117 34.76 -3.08 26.05
C GLN A 117 35.94 -4.03 25.72
N TYR A 118 36.57 -3.85 24.55
CA TYR A 118 37.76 -4.56 24.04
C TYR A 118 37.59 -5.77 23.10
N GLN A 119 36.38 -6.16 22.66
CA GLN A 119 36.22 -7.09 21.52
C GLN A 119 35.77 -6.33 20.25
N PHE A 120 36.41 -6.58 19.11
CA PHE A 120 36.15 -5.86 17.85
C PHE A 120 35.27 -6.64 16.85
N VAL A 121 34.98 -7.91 17.13
CA VAL A 121 34.16 -8.78 16.28
C VAL A 121 33.03 -9.36 17.13
N PHE A 122 31.81 -8.88 16.87
CA PHE A 122 30.58 -9.35 17.52
C PHE A 122 29.72 -10.07 16.47
N ALA A 123 29.12 -11.20 16.85
CA ALA A 123 28.27 -11.95 15.94
C ALA A 123 27.06 -11.10 15.51
N GLU A 124 26.47 -10.35 16.44
CA GLU A 124 25.30 -9.50 16.23
C GLU A 124 25.62 -8.34 15.29
N LYS A 125 26.81 -7.74 15.44
CA LYS A 125 27.31 -6.71 14.52
C LYS A 125 27.42 -7.24 13.08
N GLN A 126 27.98 -8.43 12.91
CA GLN A 126 28.10 -9.06 11.60
C GLN A 126 26.74 -9.38 11.00
N VAL A 127 25.79 -9.87 11.80
CA VAL A 127 24.43 -10.15 11.35
C VAL A 127 23.71 -8.86 10.97
N GLY A 128 23.85 -7.79 11.75
CA GLY A 128 23.27 -6.48 11.43
C GLY A 128 23.83 -5.86 10.15
N LEU A 129 25.14 -5.97 9.94
CA LEU A 129 25.77 -5.58 8.67
C LEU A 129 25.27 -6.45 7.49
N ALA A 130 25.07 -7.75 7.72
CA ALA A 130 24.52 -8.64 6.71
C ALA A 130 23.07 -8.27 6.36
N VAL A 131 22.22 -7.96 7.35
CA VAL A 131 20.85 -7.45 7.14
C VAL A 131 20.89 -6.18 6.29
N GLY A 132 21.74 -5.21 6.65
CA GLY A 132 21.87 -3.98 5.88
C GLY A 132 22.33 -4.20 4.44
N ALA A 133 23.34 -5.05 4.22
CA ALA A 133 23.82 -5.39 2.89
C ALA A 133 22.76 -6.12 2.05
N LEU A 134 22.03 -7.07 2.65
CA LEU A 134 20.95 -7.79 1.99
C LEU A 134 19.79 -6.86 1.63
N CYS A 135 19.45 -5.89 2.46
CA CYS A 135 18.46 -4.86 2.12
C CYS A 135 18.87 -4.04 0.88
N VAL A 136 20.14 -3.63 0.79
CA VAL A 136 20.67 -2.94 -0.40
C VAL A 136 20.61 -3.83 -1.64
N ILE A 137 20.99 -5.11 -1.53
CA ILE A 137 20.88 -6.08 -2.62
C ILE A 137 19.42 -6.23 -3.04
N ASN A 138 18.48 -6.31 -2.09
CA ASN A 138 17.06 -6.38 -2.40
C ASN A 138 16.59 -5.14 -3.17
N GLY A 139 17.02 -3.95 -2.75
CA GLY A 139 16.76 -2.70 -3.47
C GLY A 139 17.24 -2.74 -4.93
N ALA A 140 18.42 -3.32 -5.19
CA ALA A 140 18.93 -3.52 -6.54
C ALA A 140 18.07 -4.51 -7.35
N VAL A 141 17.55 -5.58 -6.72
CA VAL A 141 16.61 -6.51 -7.36
C VAL A 141 15.28 -5.82 -7.70
N TYR A 142 14.79 -4.93 -6.83
CA TYR A 142 13.62 -4.10 -7.13
C TYR A 142 13.87 -3.15 -8.30
N LEU A 143 15.06 -2.59 -8.41
CA LEU A 143 15.44 -1.73 -9.54
C LEU A 143 15.49 -2.53 -10.85
N LEU A 144 16.06 -3.73 -10.82
CA LEU A 144 16.08 -4.63 -11.97
C LEU A 144 14.66 -4.99 -12.41
N ASP A 145 13.77 -5.32 -11.47
CA ASP A 145 12.37 -5.64 -11.80
C ASP A 145 11.62 -4.41 -12.37
N THR A 146 11.91 -3.21 -11.85
CA THR A 146 11.37 -1.96 -12.40
C THR A 146 11.83 -1.76 -13.85
N ALA A 147 13.12 -1.96 -14.13
CA ALA A 147 13.67 -1.83 -15.48
C ALA A 147 13.07 -2.85 -16.45
N LEU A 148 12.93 -4.11 -16.04
CA LEU A 148 12.27 -5.15 -16.83
C LEU A 148 10.81 -4.78 -17.12
N SER A 149 10.09 -4.30 -16.12
CA SER A 149 8.68 -3.86 -16.26
C SER A 149 8.54 -2.70 -17.24
N VAL A 150 9.43 -1.70 -17.17
CA VAL A 150 9.44 -0.55 -18.09
C VAL A 150 9.80 -0.97 -19.52
N ILE A 151 10.77 -1.85 -19.71
CA ILE A 151 11.16 -2.36 -21.04
C ILE A 151 9.99 -3.12 -21.67
N HIS A 152 9.27 -3.94 -20.91
CA HIS A 152 8.07 -4.63 -21.38
C HIS A 152 6.97 -3.63 -21.75
N PHE A 153 6.77 -2.61 -20.91
CA PHE A 153 5.80 -1.56 -21.18
C PHE A 153 6.09 -0.83 -22.50
N THR A 154 7.35 -0.47 -22.76
CA THR A 154 7.75 0.23 -23.99
C THR A 154 7.70 -0.64 -25.25
N LYS A 155 8.06 -1.93 -25.17
CA LYS A 155 7.98 -2.84 -26.32
C LYS A 155 6.55 -2.99 -26.84
N GLU A 156 5.58 -3.16 -25.96
CA GLU A 156 4.18 -3.30 -26.38
C GLU A 156 3.55 -1.97 -26.80
N ILE A 157 3.96 -0.82 -26.24
CA ILE A 157 3.53 0.47 -26.80
C ILE A 157 3.96 0.59 -28.26
N LYS A 158 5.17 0.12 -28.57
CA LYS A 158 5.67 0.11 -29.95
C LYS A 158 4.88 -0.84 -30.84
N GLU A 159 4.51 -2.02 -30.35
CA GLU A 159 3.64 -2.96 -31.09
C GLU A 159 2.24 -2.37 -31.31
N PHE A 160 1.62 -1.78 -30.28
CA PHE A 160 0.32 -1.12 -30.37
C PHE A 160 0.32 0.05 -31.35
N LEU A 161 1.34 0.91 -31.30
CA LEU A 161 1.49 2.01 -32.25
C LEU A 161 1.67 1.49 -33.69
N CYS A 162 2.41 0.40 -33.89
CA CYS A 162 2.51 -0.25 -35.20
C CYS A 162 1.16 -0.79 -35.69
N ASP A 163 0.35 -1.41 -34.82
CA ASP A 163 -0.99 -1.89 -35.18
C ASP A 163 -1.96 -0.74 -35.51
N VAL A 164 -1.92 0.35 -34.72
CA VAL A 164 -2.69 1.57 -35.00
C VAL A 164 -2.26 2.21 -36.32
N ASP A 165 -0.97 2.30 -36.61
CA ASP A 165 -0.47 2.81 -37.90
C ASP A 165 -0.97 1.95 -39.07
N VAL A 166 -1.04 0.62 -38.89
CA VAL A 166 -1.59 -0.31 -39.90
C VAL A 166 -3.10 -0.14 -40.08
N GLU A 167 -3.88 0.05 -39.01
CA GLU A 167 -5.31 0.34 -39.12
C GLU A 167 -5.58 1.73 -39.73
N THR A 168 -4.82 2.74 -39.35
CA THR A 168 -4.94 4.11 -39.89
C THR A 168 -4.60 4.12 -41.38
N ALA A 169 -3.59 3.35 -41.81
CA ALA A 169 -3.26 3.15 -43.21
C ALA A 169 -4.36 2.39 -44.00
N LYS A 170 -5.15 1.54 -43.35
CA LYS A 170 -6.33 0.88 -43.96
C LYS A 170 -7.57 1.78 -44.04
N ILE A 171 -7.70 2.77 -43.16
CA ILE A 171 -8.84 3.70 -43.12
C ILE A 171 -8.65 4.88 -44.07
N ALA A 172 -7.41 5.30 -44.34
CA ALA A 172 -7.08 6.39 -45.25
C ALA A 172 -7.70 6.33 -46.68
N PRO A 173 -7.86 5.16 -47.35
CA PRO A 173 -8.49 5.13 -48.67
C PRO A 173 -10.02 5.28 -48.66
N LEU A 174 -10.69 5.39 -47.50
CA LEU A 174 -12.16 5.46 -47.42
C LEU A 174 -12.73 6.88 -47.19
N THR A 175 -11.88 7.89 -46.94
CA THR A 175 -12.35 9.25 -46.59
C THR A 175 -12.33 10.27 -47.73
N GLU A 176 -11.88 9.91 -48.94
CA GLU A 176 -11.88 10.85 -50.10
C GLU A 176 -13.22 10.95 -50.85
N THR A 177 -14.32 10.35 -50.35
CA THR A 177 -15.64 10.42 -51.00
C THR A 177 -16.79 10.74 -50.03
N VAL A 178 -16.76 11.92 -49.41
CA VAL A 178 -18.01 12.53 -48.89
C VAL A 178 -18.08 13.98 -49.35
N SER A 179 -18.88 14.18 -50.40
CA SER A 179 -19.23 15.46 -50.99
C SER A 179 -20.07 16.31 -50.04
N GLU A 180 -19.74 17.60 -50.00
CA GLU A 180 -20.60 18.73 -49.62
C GLU A 180 -22.07 18.53 -50.02
N TYR A 181 -22.99 18.66 -49.07
CA TYR A 181 -24.32 19.19 -49.36
C TYR A 181 -24.99 19.77 -48.10
N GLY A 182 -25.35 21.05 -48.19
CA GLY A 182 -26.64 21.53 -47.69
C GLY A 182 -26.67 22.16 -46.29
N GLY A 183 -26.36 23.46 -46.23
CA GLY A 183 -26.86 24.32 -45.15
C GLY A 183 -28.36 24.59 -45.27
N GLY A 184 -28.93 25.19 -44.21
CA GLY A 184 -30.22 25.90 -44.32
C GLY A 184 -31.25 25.57 -43.23
N ALA A 185 -31.19 26.36 -42.16
CA ALA A 185 -32.31 26.95 -41.40
C ALA A 185 -33.69 26.26 -41.39
N ARG A 186 -34.23 26.06 -40.17
CA ARG A 186 -35.59 26.52 -39.80
C ARG A 186 -35.72 26.68 -38.29
N VAL A 187 -35.66 27.93 -37.88
CA VAL A 187 -36.23 28.44 -36.62
C VAL A 187 -37.73 28.67 -36.86
N VAL A 188 -38.49 28.72 -35.75
CA VAL A 188 -39.85 29.24 -35.59
C VAL A 188 -40.94 28.17 -35.68
N TRP A 189 -41.57 27.81 -34.55
CA TRP A 189 -42.91 28.33 -34.16
C TRP A 189 -43.27 27.94 -32.72
N ALA A 190 -44.11 28.79 -32.11
CA ALA A 190 -44.94 28.60 -30.92
C ALA A 190 -44.36 29.00 -29.54
N MET A 191 -44.27 30.31 -29.32
CA MET A 191 -44.63 30.92 -28.02
C MET A 191 -46.15 31.13 -28.00
N SER A 192 -46.88 30.43 -27.13
CA SER A 192 -48.15 30.89 -26.53
C SER A 192 -48.60 29.93 -25.41
N ALA A 193 -47.89 29.94 -24.28
CA ALA A 193 -48.33 29.32 -23.02
C ALA A 193 -47.52 29.84 -21.79
N GLY A 194 -47.05 31.09 -21.85
CA GLY A 194 -45.90 31.58 -21.08
C GLY A 194 -46.01 31.63 -19.55
N ASP A 195 -47.21 31.70 -18.97
CA ASP A 195 -47.29 32.10 -17.55
C ASP A 195 -47.79 31.01 -16.59
N ARG A 196 -48.27 29.86 -17.08
CA ARG A 196 -48.63 28.70 -16.22
C ARG A 196 -47.69 27.52 -16.38
N GLU A 197 -46.98 27.42 -17.49
CA GLU A 197 -45.95 26.39 -17.70
C GLU A 197 -44.62 26.77 -17.01
N ALA A 198 -44.34 28.06 -16.82
CA ALA A 198 -43.13 28.52 -16.14
C ALA A 198 -43.05 28.10 -14.65
N GLU A 199 -44.18 28.13 -13.92
CA GLU A 199 -44.21 27.68 -12.51
C GLU A 199 -44.19 26.15 -12.37
N ALA A 200 -44.85 25.43 -13.30
CA ALA A 200 -44.81 23.97 -13.34
C ALA A 200 -43.46 23.42 -13.81
N GLN A 201 -42.77 24.13 -14.72
CA GLN A 201 -41.41 23.82 -15.16
C GLN A 201 -40.36 24.27 -14.14
N ALA A 202 -40.58 25.31 -13.34
CA ALA A 202 -39.70 25.66 -12.23
C ALA A 202 -39.73 24.58 -11.14
N LYS A 203 -40.93 24.09 -10.77
CA LYS A 203 -41.08 23.02 -9.78
C LYS A 203 -40.57 21.65 -10.28
N LYS A 204 -40.81 21.31 -11.56
CA LYS A 204 -40.20 20.14 -12.20
C LYS A 204 -38.70 20.31 -12.44
N GLY A 205 -38.22 21.53 -12.64
CA GLY A 205 -36.82 21.87 -12.82
C GLY A 205 -36.02 21.66 -11.54
N ASP A 206 -36.59 22.00 -10.38
CA ASP A 206 -35.97 21.76 -9.08
C ASP A 206 -35.96 20.26 -8.69
N GLU A 207 -37.04 19.52 -8.98
CA GLU A 207 -37.10 18.05 -8.76
C GLU A 207 -36.27 17.24 -9.77
N ALA A 208 -36.17 17.70 -11.02
CA ALA A 208 -35.29 17.10 -12.03
C ALA A 208 -33.82 17.44 -11.76
N ALA A 209 -33.51 18.67 -11.31
CA ALA A 209 -32.15 19.06 -10.94
C ALA A 209 -31.68 18.39 -9.65
N SER A 210 -32.57 18.09 -8.69
CA SER A 210 -32.21 17.28 -7.51
C SER A 210 -31.95 15.82 -7.89
N ASN A 211 -32.82 15.20 -8.70
CA ASN A 211 -32.59 13.84 -9.20
C ASN A 211 -31.35 13.73 -10.11
N ASP A 212 -31.05 14.76 -10.91
CA ASP A 212 -29.85 14.77 -11.76
C ASP A 212 -28.57 15.01 -10.93
N ARG A 213 -28.66 15.75 -9.81
CA ARG A 213 -27.56 15.87 -8.84
C ARG A 213 -27.35 14.58 -8.05
N ASP A 214 -28.41 13.94 -7.60
CA ASP A 214 -28.34 12.69 -6.85
C ASP A 214 -27.87 11.53 -7.74
N SER A 215 -28.25 11.53 -9.02
CA SER A 215 -27.74 10.55 -9.99
C SER A 215 -26.28 10.80 -10.38
N ARG A 216 -25.84 12.06 -10.52
CA ARG A 216 -24.42 12.39 -10.72
C ARG A 216 -23.58 12.12 -9.48
N ALA A 217 -24.11 12.42 -8.28
CA ALA A 217 -23.45 12.11 -7.02
C ALA A 217 -23.34 10.60 -6.82
N ALA A 218 -24.40 9.84 -7.10
CA ALA A 218 -24.37 8.37 -7.07
C ALA A 218 -23.42 7.78 -8.13
N ALA A 219 -23.36 8.36 -9.34
CA ALA A 219 -22.42 7.95 -10.38
C ALA A 219 -20.97 8.26 -10.00
N ALA A 220 -20.70 9.44 -9.41
CA ALA A 220 -19.38 9.81 -8.90
C ALA A 220 -18.99 8.93 -7.70
N LEU A 221 -19.92 8.65 -6.78
CA LEU A 221 -19.70 7.75 -5.64
C LEU A 221 -19.36 6.34 -6.13
N LYS A 222 -20.08 5.85 -7.15
CA LYS A 222 -19.81 4.56 -7.81
C LYS A 222 -18.45 4.55 -8.52
N GLN A 223 -17.98 5.68 -9.04
CA GLN A 223 -16.69 5.76 -9.71
C GLN A 223 -15.50 5.84 -8.73
N TYR A 224 -15.69 6.45 -7.56
CA TYR A 224 -14.60 6.74 -6.61
C TYR A 224 -14.64 5.94 -5.30
N TRP A 225 -15.62 5.05 -5.07
CA TRP A 225 -15.75 4.33 -3.80
C TRP A 225 -14.51 3.53 -3.41
N CYS A 226 -13.85 2.86 -4.38
CA CYS A 226 -12.65 2.08 -4.13
C CYS A 226 -11.49 2.96 -3.62
N VAL A 227 -11.29 4.12 -4.25
CA VAL A 227 -10.28 5.11 -3.78
C VAL A 227 -10.67 5.66 -2.42
N GLY A 228 -11.95 5.95 -2.19
CA GLY A 228 -12.46 6.43 -0.92
C GLY A 228 -12.19 5.46 0.23
N LEU A 229 -12.42 4.17 0.03
CA LEU A 229 -12.13 3.14 1.03
C LEU A 229 -10.63 3.00 1.29
N ARG A 230 -9.78 2.98 0.24
CA ARG A 230 -8.31 2.95 0.43
C ARG A 230 -7.79 4.19 1.15
N ALA A 231 -8.35 5.35 0.85
CA ALA A 231 -8.00 6.60 1.53
C ALA A 231 -8.42 6.57 3.01
N LEU A 232 -9.60 6.00 3.30
CA LEU A 232 -10.06 5.82 4.68
C LEU A 232 -9.13 4.89 5.47
N GLU A 233 -8.77 3.74 4.89
CA GLU A 233 -7.79 2.79 5.47
C GLU A 233 -6.46 3.50 5.79
N LEU A 234 -5.92 4.23 4.79
CA LEU A 234 -4.68 4.97 4.97
C LEU A 234 -4.77 6.01 6.09
N ILE A 235 -5.84 6.80 6.15
CA ILE A 235 -6.03 7.85 7.17
C ILE A 235 -6.09 7.23 8.57
N ILE A 236 -6.87 6.16 8.74
CA ILE A 236 -7.02 5.50 10.04
C ILE A 236 -5.69 4.87 10.45
N ALA A 237 -4.98 4.20 9.54
CA ALA A 237 -3.66 3.62 9.82
C ALA A 237 -2.63 4.69 10.24
N VAL A 238 -2.62 5.86 9.59
CA VAL A 238 -1.74 6.99 9.95
C VAL A 238 -2.10 7.57 11.32
N ILE A 239 -3.38 7.70 11.65
CA ILE A 239 -3.81 8.14 12.98
C ILE A 239 -3.37 7.11 14.04
N ALA A 240 -3.62 5.83 13.79
CA ALA A 240 -3.32 4.75 14.73
C ALA A 240 -1.82 4.62 15.03
N ILE A 241 -0.96 4.77 14.02
CA ILE A 241 0.49 4.77 14.22
C ILE A 241 0.98 6.03 14.95
N GLY A 242 0.39 7.19 14.68
CA GLY A 242 0.71 8.42 15.42
C GLY A 242 0.39 8.30 16.91
N LEU A 243 -0.74 7.67 17.25
CA LEU A 243 -1.13 7.41 18.64
C LEU A 243 -0.17 6.45 19.34
N ILE A 244 0.28 5.39 18.66
CA ILE A 244 1.18 4.43 19.30
C ILE A 244 2.58 5.01 19.51
N VAL A 245 3.10 5.76 18.53
CA VAL A 245 4.38 6.48 18.68
C VAL A 245 4.31 7.44 19.88
N GLY A 246 3.21 8.18 20.02
CA GLY A 246 2.98 9.04 21.18
C GLY A 246 2.99 8.29 22.51
N ALA A 247 2.41 7.09 22.57
CA ALA A 247 2.42 6.25 23.77
C ALA A 247 3.83 5.74 24.12
N LEU A 248 4.65 5.46 23.11
CA LEU A 248 5.97 4.84 23.25
C LEU A 248 7.08 5.80 23.69
N TYR A 249 6.87 7.12 23.63
CA TYR A 249 7.75 8.07 24.31
C TYR A 249 7.72 7.93 25.83
N SER A 250 6.71 7.25 26.40
CA SER A 250 6.65 6.98 27.83
C SER A 250 7.32 5.63 28.16
N PRO A 251 8.47 5.62 28.87
CA PRO A 251 9.23 4.38 29.13
C PRO A 251 8.48 3.33 29.97
N GLN A 252 7.40 3.73 30.64
CA GLN A 252 6.53 2.86 31.45
C GLN A 252 5.59 1.99 30.59
N VAL A 253 5.31 2.40 29.35
CA VAL A 253 4.52 1.63 28.38
C VAL A 253 5.43 0.69 27.57
N VAL A 254 6.69 1.08 27.40
CA VAL A 254 7.74 0.41 26.60
C VAL A 254 8.31 -0.86 27.27
N GLN A 255 7.81 -1.28 28.44
CA GLN A 255 8.14 -2.62 28.97
C GLN A 255 7.44 -3.76 28.21
N SER A 256 6.64 -3.44 27.19
CA SER A 256 6.11 -4.39 26.21
C SER A 256 7.24 -5.18 25.55
N ASP A 257 7.05 -6.49 25.43
CA ASP A 257 7.97 -7.41 24.76
C ASP A 257 8.29 -6.88 23.34
N GLN A 258 9.58 -6.80 22.96
CA GLN A 258 10.01 -6.30 21.64
C GLN A 258 9.32 -7.06 20.48
N ARG A 259 8.93 -8.30 20.75
CA ARG A 259 8.20 -9.18 19.83
C ARG A 259 6.81 -8.65 19.51
N HIS A 260 6.13 -8.05 20.48
CA HIS A 260 4.80 -7.48 20.34
C HIS A 260 4.86 -6.18 19.52
N ILE A 261 5.83 -5.32 19.84
CA ILE A 261 6.09 -4.08 19.10
C ILE A 261 6.34 -4.37 17.61
N ALA A 262 7.12 -5.41 17.30
CA ALA A 262 7.38 -5.80 15.91
C ALA A 262 6.10 -6.15 15.13
N VAL A 263 5.17 -6.88 15.73
CA VAL A 263 3.88 -7.21 15.10
C VAL A 263 3.08 -5.93 14.84
N ILE A 264 3.02 -5.05 15.83
CA ILE A 264 2.24 -3.82 15.74
C ILE A 264 2.79 -2.88 14.67
N TYR A 265 4.10 -2.60 14.70
CA TYR A 265 4.73 -1.75 13.70
C TYR A 265 4.59 -2.34 12.31
N SER A 266 4.82 -3.65 12.16
CA SER A 266 4.69 -4.30 10.86
C SER A 266 3.28 -4.15 10.30
N ALA A 267 2.22 -4.26 11.10
CA ALA A 267 0.85 -4.09 10.64
C ALA A 267 0.58 -2.66 10.15
N TYR A 268 0.82 -1.64 10.98
CA TYR A 268 0.51 -0.26 10.59
C TYR A 268 1.36 0.24 9.42
N SER A 269 2.68 0.11 9.51
CA SER A 269 3.60 0.67 8.52
C SER A 269 3.52 -0.05 7.17
N SER A 270 3.32 -1.37 7.14
CA SER A 270 3.14 -2.11 5.88
C SER A 270 1.89 -1.65 5.14
N TYR A 271 0.77 -1.50 5.85
CA TYR A 271 -0.49 -1.10 5.22
C TYR A 271 -0.51 0.37 4.82
N ILE A 272 0.23 1.25 5.50
CA ILE A 272 0.45 2.63 5.03
C ILE A 272 1.15 2.63 3.67
N ILE A 273 2.22 1.83 3.52
CA ILE A 273 2.97 1.72 2.26
C ILE A 273 2.09 1.11 1.16
N ILE A 274 1.43 -0.03 1.45
CA ILE A 274 0.61 -0.75 0.48
C ILE A 274 -0.56 0.13 0.01
N THR A 275 -1.37 0.67 0.94
CA THR A 275 -2.54 1.50 0.57
C THR A 275 -2.13 2.78 -0.14
N GLY A 276 -1.05 3.44 0.31
CA GLY A 276 -0.49 4.61 -0.36
C GLY A 276 -0.13 4.35 -1.83
N VAL A 277 0.58 3.24 -2.10
CA VAL A 277 0.94 2.85 -3.48
C VAL A 277 -0.29 2.50 -4.32
N LEU A 278 -1.27 1.79 -3.75
CA LEU A 278 -2.50 1.46 -4.47
C LEU A 278 -3.33 2.70 -4.83
N ILE A 279 -3.39 3.71 -3.96
CA ILE A 279 -4.03 5.00 -4.25
C ILE A 279 -3.29 5.70 -5.38
N ILE A 280 -1.97 5.81 -5.31
CA ILE A 280 -1.15 6.45 -6.35
C ILE A 280 -1.37 5.75 -7.70
N ALA A 281 -1.35 4.42 -7.72
CA ALA A 281 -1.58 3.66 -8.94
C ALA A 281 -2.97 3.94 -9.55
N ARG A 282 -3.98 4.09 -8.71
CA ARG A 282 -5.34 4.44 -9.14
C ARG A 282 -5.45 5.89 -9.64
N LEU A 283 -4.70 6.83 -9.08
CA LEU A 283 -4.59 8.20 -9.60
C LEU A 283 -3.97 8.25 -11.00
N PHE A 284 -3.10 7.31 -11.33
CA PHE A 284 -2.57 7.13 -12.68
C PHE A 284 -3.53 6.37 -13.63
N GLY A 285 -4.75 6.08 -13.19
CA GLY A 285 -5.82 5.54 -14.03
C GLY A 285 -5.98 4.02 -14.00
N GLU A 286 -5.22 3.29 -13.18
CA GLU A 286 -5.29 1.82 -13.16
C GLU A 286 -5.82 1.26 -11.83
N SER A 287 -6.82 0.37 -11.89
CA SER A 287 -7.25 -0.42 -10.72
C SER A 287 -6.43 -1.70 -10.60
N PRO A 288 -5.96 -2.06 -9.40
CA PRO A 288 -5.61 -3.45 -9.12
C PRO A 288 -6.86 -4.32 -9.35
N GLY A 289 -6.68 -5.51 -9.95
CA GLY A 289 -7.80 -6.43 -10.15
C GLY A 289 -8.50 -6.79 -8.83
N TRP A 290 -9.78 -7.12 -8.89
CA TRP A 290 -10.58 -7.41 -7.69
C TRP A 290 -9.94 -8.48 -6.77
N ARG A 291 -9.28 -9.49 -7.36
CA ARG A 291 -8.58 -10.57 -6.62
C ARG A 291 -7.39 -10.07 -5.79
N THR A 292 -6.56 -9.20 -6.36
CA THR A 292 -5.44 -8.61 -5.61
C THR A 292 -5.99 -7.69 -4.52
N SER A 293 -7.03 -6.91 -4.83
CA SER A 293 -7.70 -6.01 -3.87
C SER A 293 -8.26 -6.78 -2.67
N ILE A 294 -8.97 -7.90 -2.89
CA ILE A 294 -9.45 -8.79 -1.82
C ILE A 294 -8.28 -9.40 -1.05
N GLY A 295 -7.22 -9.86 -1.72
CA GLY A 295 -6.05 -10.43 -1.07
C GLY A 295 -5.41 -9.46 -0.06
N PHE A 296 -5.27 -8.18 -0.44
CA PHE A 296 -4.79 -7.13 0.45
C PHE A 296 -5.72 -6.90 1.64
N SER A 297 -7.03 -6.84 1.41
CA SER A 297 -8.00 -6.59 2.47
C SER A 297 -8.10 -7.76 3.45
N VAL A 298 -8.04 -9.02 2.99
CA VAL A 298 -8.04 -10.21 3.86
C VAL A 298 -6.78 -10.27 4.74
N LEU A 299 -5.60 -10.02 4.16
CA LEU A 299 -4.38 -9.93 4.96
C LEU A 299 -4.44 -8.74 5.94
N GLY A 300 -5.16 -7.67 5.60
CA GLY A 300 -5.35 -6.50 6.45
C GLY A 300 -6.13 -6.86 7.69
N VAL A 301 -7.26 -7.54 7.50
CA VAL A 301 -8.06 -8.11 8.60
C VAL A 301 -7.18 -8.95 9.54
N ILE A 302 -6.37 -9.86 9.00
CA ILE A 302 -5.53 -10.75 9.81
C ILE A 302 -4.48 -9.94 10.61
N MET A 303 -3.75 -9.06 9.94
CA MET A 303 -2.66 -8.29 10.54
C MET A 303 -3.17 -7.31 11.61
N PHE A 304 -4.25 -6.58 11.32
CA PHE A 304 -4.81 -5.62 12.28
C PHE A 304 -5.55 -6.30 13.43
N THR A 305 -6.13 -7.49 13.23
CA THR A 305 -6.67 -8.29 14.33
C THR A 305 -5.54 -8.74 15.27
N ALA A 306 -4.42 -9.21 14.71
CA ALA A 306 -3.26 -9.59 15.50
C ALA A 306 -2.67 -8.38 16.26
N ALA A 307 -2.52 -7.24 15.60
CA ALA A 307 -2.05 -6.00 16.23
C ALA A 307 -2.99 -5.54 17.36
N ALA A 308 -4.31 -5.53 17.13
CA ALA A 308 -5.29 -5.14 18.15
C ALA A 308 -5.23 -6.07 19.38
N ALA A 309 -5.16 -7.39 19.16
CA ALA A 309 -5.08 -8.37 20.24
C ALA A 309 -3.82 -8.15 21.11
N VAL A 310 -2.68 -7.91 20.46
CA VAL A 310 -1.41 -7.64 21.14
C VAL A 310 -1.45 -6.31 21.90
N ILE A 311 -1.98 -5.24 21.28
CA ILE A 311 -2.12 -3.93 21.94
C ILE A 311 -2.98 -4.03 23.20
N PHE A 312 -4.14 -4.70 23.13
CA PHE A 312 -5.00 -4.85 24.31
C PHE A 312 -4.37 -5.72 25.39
N TYR A 313 -3.65 -6.77 25.00
CA TYR A 313 -2.90 -7.60 25.94
C TYR A 313 -1.83 -6.78 26.67
N ASP A 314 -1.01 -6.02 25.94
CA ASP A 314 0.06 -5.20 26.51
C ASP A 314 -0.48 -4.04 27.34
N TRP A 315 -1.56 -3.40 26.89
CA TRP A 315 -2.24 -2.37 27.65
C TRP A 315 -2.75 -2.91 28.98
N HIS A 316 -3.50 -4.02 28.96
CA HIS A 316 -4.07 -4.61 30.17
C HIS A 316 -2.97 -5.03 31.15
N ARG A 317 -1.97 -5.77 30.67
CA ARG A 317 -0.86 -6.25 31.51
C ARG A 317 -0.08 -5.07 32.11
N SER A 318 0.36 -4.13 31.28
CA SER A 318 1.25 -3.06 31.71
C SER A 318 0.54 -2.05 32.62
N TYR A 319 -0.76 -1.82 32.43
CA TYR A 319 -1.55 -0.93 33.28
C TYR A 319 -1.61 -1.42 34.73
N TYR A 320 -1.85 -2.72 34.95
CA TYR A 320 -1.98 -3.30 36.29
C TYR A 320 -0.65 -3.65 36.95
N THR A 321 0.43 -3.83 36.18
CA THR A 321 1.77 -4.09 36.76
C THR A 321 2.47 -2.82 37.25
N ASN A 322 2.09 -1.65 36.73
CA ASN A 322 2.73 -0.39 37.07
C ASN A 322 2.10 0.27 38.30
N LEU A 323 2.90 0.55 39.33
CA LEU A 323 2.45 1.24 40.55
C LEU A 323 2.01 2.70 40.31
N ARG A 324 2.51 3.36 39.27
CA ARG A 324 2.15 4.74 38.87
C ARG A 324 2.06 4.85 37.35
N PRO A 325 0.96 4.38 36.74
CA PRO A 325 0.82 4.39 35.29
C PRO A 325 0.62 5.83 34.80
N ASN A 326 1.38 6.23 33.77
CA ASN A 326 1.09 7.47 33.04
C ASN A 326 -0.22 7.32 32.26
N LYS A 327 -1.31 7.81 32.84
CA LYS A 327 -2.66 7.70 32.26
C LYS A 327 -2.72 8.15 30.80
N GLN A 328 -2.05 9.26 30.46
CA GLN A 328 -2.04 9.78 29.09
C GLN A 328 -1.46 8.78 28.08
N ALA A 329 -0.35 8.12 28.43
CA ALA A 329 0.30 7.17 27.53
C ALA A 329 -0.52 5.88 27.35
N TYR A 330 -1.18 5.42 28.42
CA TYR A 330 -2.10 4.29 28.35
C TYR A 330 -3.38 4.61 27.56
N ASP A 331 -3.90 5.83 27.67
CA ASP A 331 -5.05 6.30 26.89
C ASP A 331 -4.71 6.38 25.39
N LEU A 332 -3.48 6.78 25.04
CA LEU A 332 -2.99 6.76 23.65
C LEU A 332 -2.84 5.33 23.11
N LEU A 333 -2.29 4.41 23.92
CA LEU A 333 -2.10 3.01 23.53
C LEU A 333 -3.46 2.31 23.28
N ILE A 334 -4.42 2.45 24.19
CA ILE A 334 -5.75 1.84 24.00
C ILE A 334 -6.49 2.50 22.83
N ALA A 335 -6.36 3.81 22.62
CA ALA A 335 -6.94 4.48 21.47
C ALA A 335 -6.39 3.89 20.15
N SER A 336 -5.07 3.69 20.05
CA SER A 336 -4.46 3.03 18.89
C SER A 336 -5.04 1.61 18.66
N GLY A 337 -5.21 0.83 19.72
CA GLY A 337 -5.87 -0.49 19.67
C GLY A 337 -7.32 -0.44 19.19
N VAL A 338 -8.09 0.56 19.62
CA VAL A 338 -9.46 0.79 19.12
C VAL A 338 -9.46 1.14 17.64
N PHE A 339 -8.53 2.00 17.18
CA PHE A 339 -8.39 2.30 15.76
C PHE A 339 -8.00 1.06 14.93
N ALA A 340 -7.18 0.14 15.46
CA ALA A 340 -6.92 -1.14 14.78
C ALA A 340 -8.19 -1.98 14.62
N VAL A 341 -9.07 -2.02 15.62
CA VAL A 341 -10.36 -2.73 15.51
C VAL A 341 -11.27 -2.06 14.46
N ILE A 342 -11.32 -0.72 14.43
CA ILE A 342 -12.07 0.01 13.40
C ILE A 342 -11.51 -0.35 12.02
N GLU A 343 -10.19 -0.39 11.88
CA GLU A 343 -9.52 -0.74 10.63
C GLU A 343 -9.87 -2.15 10.15
N VAL A 344 -9.96 -3.13 11.06
CA VAL A 344 -10.46 -4.48 10.74
C VAL A 344 -11.86 -4.42 10.12
N VAL A 345 -12.76 -3.60 10.67
CA VAL A 345 -14.11 -3.43 10.13
C VAL A 345 -14.07 -2.79 8.74
N VAL A 346 -13.23 -1.77 8.54
CA VAL A 346 -13.08 -1.11 7.24
C VAL A 346 -12.56 -2.10 6.19
N PHE A 347 -11.55 -2.90 6.51
CA PHE A 347 -11.03 -3.94 5.59
C PHE A 347 -12.08 -5.01 5.28
N LEU A 348 -12.89 -5.43 6.25
CA LEU A 348 -13.98 -6.38 6.02
C LEU A 348 -15.05 -5.81 5.09
N VAL A 349 -15.43 -4.54 5.30
CA VAL A 349 -16.37 -3.83 4.44
C VAL A 349 -15.80 -3.71 3.02
N HIS A 350 -14.52 -3.34 2.90
CA HIS A 350 -13.85 -3.27 1.61
C HIS A 350 -13.83 -4.62 0.90
N ALA A 351 -13.45 -5.70 1.59
CA ALA A 351 -13.44 -7.05 1.03
C ALA A 351 -14.85 -7.47 0.57
N PHE A 352 -15.88 -7.19 1.38
CA PHE A 352 -17.27 -7.52 1.07
C PHE A 352 -17.82 -6.76 -0.13
N ILE A 353 -17.60 -5.43 -0.20
CA ILE A 353 -18.05 -4.62 -1.33
C ILE A 353 -17.29 -5.05 -2.60
N THR A 354 -15.98 -5.28 -2.50
CA THR A 354 -15.18 -5.76 -3.64
C THR A 354 -15.71 -7.08 -4.20
N PHE A 355 -16.05 -8.04 -3.33
CA PHE A 355 -16.63 -9.32 -3.74
C PHE A 355 -18.05 -9.17 -4.32
N ARG A 356 -18.84 -8.22 -3.83
CA ARG A 356 -20.20 -8.00 -4.33
C ARG A 356 -20.22 -7.30 -5.69
N GLU A 357 -19.30 -6.37 -5.91
CA GLU A 357 -19.17 -5.61 -7.15
C GLU A 357 -18.20 -6.27 -8.16
N ASP A 358 -18.00 -7.59 -8.08
CA ASP A 358 -17.17 -8.41 -8.97
C ASP A 358 -17.37 -8.10 -10.48
N ALA A 359 -18.52 -7.53 -10.87
CA ALA A 359 -18.88 -7.18 -12.24
C ALA A 359 -18.36 -5.82 -12.74
N ASP A 360 -17.95 -4.89 -11.84
CA ASP A 360 -17.69 -3.47 -12.18
C ASP A 360 -16.22 -3.01 -11.91
N TYR A 361 -15.29 -3.91 -11.55
CA TYR A 361 -13.90 -3.59 -11.12
C TYR A 361 -12.83 -3.50 -12.23
#